data_AF-A0A357KPA3-F1
#
_entry.id   AF-A0A357KPA3-F1
#
_cell.length_a   1.000
_cell.length_b   1.000
_cell.length_c   1.000
_cell.angle_alpha   90.00
_cell.angle_beta   90.00
_cell.angle_gamma   90.00
#
_symmetry.space_group_name_H-M   'P 1'
#
loop_
_entity.id
_entity.type
_entity.pdbx_description
1 polymer ?
#
loop_
_entity_poly.entity_id
_entity_poly.type
_entity_poly.pdbx_seq_one_letter_code
_entity_poly.pdbx_strand_id
1 'polypeptide(L)'
;MNLLNPCQRLILVILMLSIPLAGCSGKNASHLPSVFELPGAAIGAVFENTRYKARRKKVSAFVKDNYVRLRKDADNGAGEVLEQAFSVAKVRADKRSQALDIMTNKDGMTFRNSVVVANRVTRLYSQLYPVKRADKKINGFTYPEINSLVLAFSQEDFEALRLSIKQGSGARLDALATMLKIQSSQERRQFNLKAQALYEAIYLEPVVVALMVSS
;
A
#
# COMPACT_ATOMS: atom_id res chain seq x y z
N MET A 1 20.21 35.40 33.26
CA MET A 1 20.36 33.94 33.10
C MET A 1 20.14 33.31 34.46
N ASN A 2 18.95 32.77 34.72
CA ASN A 2 18.56 32.31 36.06
C ASN A 2 19.21 30.96 36.38
N LEU A 3 20.19 30.99 37.28
CA LEU A 3 20.79 29.84 37.93
C LEU A 3 19.79 29.29 38.95
N LEU A 4 19.21 28.11 38.66
CA LEU A 4 18.41 27.36 39.63
C LEU A 4 19.26 26.96 40.84
N ASN A 5 18.72 27.18 42.04
CA ASN A 5 19.38 26.95 43.33
C ASN A 5 19.68 25.46 43.59
N PRO A 6 20.75 25.14 44.37
CA PRO A 6 21.19 23.77 44.61
C PRO A 6 20.14 22.88 45.28
N CYS A 7 19.25 23.44 46.12
CA CYS A 7 18.12 22.71 46.70
C CYS A 7 17.10 22.22 45.65
N GLN A 8 16.91 22.97 44.56
CA GLN A 8 15.96 22.61 43.50
C GLN A 8 16.49 21.47 42.60
N ARG A 9 17.82 21.32 42.49
CA ARG A 9 18.45 20.20 41.77
C ARG A 9 18.38 18.89 42.55
N LEU A 10 18.44 18.94 43.88
CA LEU A 10 18.36 17.75 44.73
C LEU A 10 16.95 17.13 44.72
N ILE A 11 15.91 17.97 44.71
CA ILE A 11 14.50 17.52 44.67
C ILE A 11 14.17 16.81 43.35
N LEU A 12 14.74 17.25 42.22
CA LEU A 12 14.52 16.65 40.89
C LEU A 12 15.21 15.29 40.74
N VAL A 13 16.36 15.09 41.39
CA VAL A 13 17.07 13.80 41.41
C VAL A 13 16.36 12.79 42.31
N ILE A 14 15.79 13.22 43.43
CA ILE A 14 15.02 12.34 44.32
C ILE A 14 13.69 11.91 43.67
N LEU A 15 13.03 12.79 42.90
CA LEU A 15 11.76 12.47 42.22
C LEU A 15 11.93 11.49 41.03
N MET A 16 13.11 11.43 40.41
CA MET A 16 13.43 10.48 39.33
C MET A 16 13.88 9.09 39.85
N LEU A 17 14.19 8.97 41.15
CA LEU A 17 14.72 7.74 41.75
C LEU A 17 13.68 6.92 42.54
N SER A 18 12.41 7.35 42.57
CA SER A 18 11.36 6.74 43.41
C SER A 18 10.27 5.99 42.63
N ILE A 19 10.55 5.48 41.43
CA ILE A 19 9.65 4.52 40.77
C ILE A 19 10.42 3.24 40.41
N PRO A 20 10.66 2.38 41.41
CA PRO A 20 10.41 0.97 41.18
C PRO A 20 9.50 0.39 42.28
N LEU A 21 8.82 -0.70 41.92
CA LEU A 21 8.01 -1.58 42.78
C LEU A 21 6.55 -1.15 43.07
N ALA A 22 5.72 -1.21 42.03
CA ALA A 22 4.39 -1.80 42.16
C ALA A 22 4.36 -3.14 41.42
N GLY A 23 5.18 -4.10 41.89
CA GLY A 23 5.07 -5.51 41.52
C GLY A 23 3.95 -6.15 42.35
N CYS A 24 2.70 -5.88 42.00
CA CYS A 24 1.56 -6.58 42.58
C CYS A 24 1.29 -7.85 41.78
N SER A 25 1.48 -8.97 42.47
CA SER A 25 1.15 -10.34 42.11
C SER A 25 -0.22 -10.48 41.42
N GLY A 26 -0.21 -11.13 40.26
CA GLY A 26 -1.42 -11.60 39.58
C GLY A 26 -1.04 -12.76 38.67
N LYS A 27 -1.29 -13.99 39.13
CA LYS A 27 -1.17 -15.24 38.37
C LYS A 27 -1.79 -15.07 36.98
N ASN A 28 -0.96 -14.94 35.94
CA ASN A 28 -1.25 -15.27 34.56
C ASN A 28 0.09 -15.32 33.82
N ALA A 29 0.41 -16.46 33.22
CA ALA A 29 1.62 -16.67 32.43
C ALA A 29 1.68 -15.63 31.31
N SER A 30 2.53 -14.62 31.47
CA SER A 30 2.68 -13.51 30.54
C SER A 30 3.64 -13.91 29.44
N HIS A 31 3.18 -13.90 28.19
CA HIS A 31 3.94 -14.16 26.97
C HIS A 31 4.84 -12.97 26.58
N LEU A 32 5.18 -12.10 27.54
CA LEU A 32 6.01 -10.93 27.31
C LEU A 32 7.48 -11.34 27.49
N PRO A 33 8.30 -11.23 26.43
CA PRO A 33 9.73 -11.52 26.52
C PRO A 33 10.38 -10.59 27.55
N SER A 34 11.45 -11.09 28.16
CA SER A 34 12.13 -10.40 29.26
C SER A 34 12.60 -9.01 28.84
N VAL A 35 12.46 -8.02 29.72
CA VAL A 35 12.79 -6.60 29.45
C VAL A 35 14.28 -6.40 29.10
N PHE A 36 15.14 -7.36 29.47
CA PHE A 36 16.57 -7.33 29.18
C PHE A 36 16.94 -7.89 27.78
N GLU A 37 15.99 -8.47 27.04
CA GLU A 37 16.19 -8.93 25.65
C GLU A 37 15.68 -7.93 24.59
N LEU A 38 14.97 -6.88 25.02
CA LEU A 38 14.29 -5.91 24.15
C LEU A 38 15.16 -4.84 23.46
N PRO A 39 16.39 -4.46 23.88
CA PRO A 39 17.11 -3.37 23.21
C PRO A 39 17.62 -3.74 21.82
N GLY A 40 18.13 -4.96 21.62
CA GLY A 40 18.72 -5.38 20.34
C GLY A 40 17.67 -5.68 19.26
N ALA A 41 16.61 -6.41 19.63
CA ALA A 41 15.56 -6.84 18.70
C ALA A 41 14.68 -5.66 18.23
N ALA A 42 14.37 -4.71 19.12
CA ALA A 42 13.57 -3.52 18.76
C ALA A 42 14.34 -2.57 17.83
N ILE A 43 15.64 -2.38 18.08
CA ILE A 43 16.50 -1.58 17.21
C ILE A 43 16.66 -2.26 15.84
N GLY A 44 16.91 -3.57 15.82
CA GLY A 44 16.99 -4.38 14.59
C GLY A 44 15.72 -4.28 13.74
N ALA A 45 14.54 -4.45 14.34
CA ALA A 45 13.25 -4.38 13.64
C ALA A 45 12.98 -2.98 13.04
N VAL A 46 13.38 -1.89 13.73
CA VAL A 46 13.24 -0.53 13.19
C VAL A 46 14.18 -0.29 12.00
N PHE A 47 15.42 -0.78 12.07
CA PHE A 47 16.39 -0.65 10.97
C PHE A 47 16.01 -1.51 9.75
N GLU A 48 15.55 -2.74 9.97
CA GLU A 48 15.07 -3.62 8.90
C GLU A 48 13.84 -3.03 8.20
N ASN A 49 12.88 -2.50 8.96
CA ASN A 49 11.70 -1.85 8.40
C ASN A 49 12.07 -0.58 7.60
N THR A 50 13.06 0.17 8.06
CA THR A 50 13.55 1.36 7.35
C THR A 50 14.27 1.00 6.05
N ARG A 51 15.16 -0.01 6.07
CA ARG A 51 15.85 -0.52 4.88
C ARG A 51 14.87 -1.09 3.86
N TYR A 52 13.89 -1.88 4.32
CA TYR A 52 12.81 -2.41 3.49
C TYR A 52 12.02 -1.29 2.83
N LYS A 53 11.56 -0.29 3.58
CA LYS A 53 10.81 0.87 3.06
C LYS A 53 11.63 1.67 2.04
N ALA A 54 12.91 1.90 2.31
CA ALA A 54 13.80 2.60 1.40
C ALA A 54 14.00 1.82 0.09
N ARG A 55 14.19 0.51 0.16
CA ARG A 55 14.28 -0.37 -1.02
C ARG A 55 12.98 -0.36 -1.81
N ARG A 56 11.83 -0.56 -1.15
CA ARG A 56 10.51 -0.53 -1.78
C ARG A 56 10.30 0.79 -2.52
N LYS A 57 10.64 1.93 -1.90
CA LYS A 57 10.53 3.25 -2.55
C LYS A 57 11.35 3.35 -3.83
N LYS A 58 12.60 2.86 -3.82
CA LYS A 58 13.47 2.83 -5.01
C LYS A 58 12.90 1.93 -6.11
N VAL A 59 12.46 0.72 -5.74
CA VAL A 59 11.83 -0.22 -6.68
C VAL A 59 10.57 0.38 -7.27
N SER A 60 9.69 0.97 -6.45
CA SER A 60 8.47 1.63 -6.93
C SER A 60 8.75 2.77 -7.91
N ALA A 61 9.76 3.61 -7.64
CA ALA A 61 10.16 4.66 -8.57
C ALA A 61 10.67 4.08 -9.90
N PHE A 62 11.57 3.11 -9.84
CA PHE A 62 12.10 2.45 -11.04
C PHE A 62 11.01 1.79 -11.89
N VAL A 63 10.11 1.05 -11.24
CA VAL A 63 8.98 0.38 -11.90
C VAL A 63 8.03 1.41 -12.51
N LYS A 64 7.78 2.53 -11.84
CA LYS A 64 6.94 3.62 -12.39
C LYS A 64 7.53 4.17 -13.69
N ASP A 65 8.82 4.48 -13.68
CA ASP A 65 9.49 5.12 -14.81
C ASP A 65 9.68 4.16 -16.00
N ASN A 66 9.75 2.85 -15.73
CA ASN A 66 10.11 1.83 -16.73
C ASN A 66 9.02 0.79 -17.01
N TYR A 67 7.83 0.92 -16.46
CA TYR A 67 6.80 -0.14 -16.42
C TYR A 67 6.58 -0.83 -17.77
N VAL A 68 6.45 -0.07 -18.86
CA VAL A 68 6.17 -0.61 -20.21
C VAL A 68 7.31 -1.47 -20.72
N ARG A 69 8.56 -0.99 -20.57
CA ARG A 69 9.76 -1.73 -20.99
C ARG A 69 9.97 -2.94 -20.09
N LEU A 70 9.82 -2.76 -18.79
CA LEU A 70 9.92 -3.83 -17.81
C LEU A 70 8.91 -4.95 -18.08
N ARG A 71 7.67 -4.59 -18.43
CA ARG A 71 6.64 -5.57 -18.78
C ARG A 71 6.98 -6.34 -20.05
N LYS A 72 7.47 -5.63 -21.07
CA LYS A 72 7.91 -6.25 -22.33
C LYS A 72 9.08 -7.22 -22.08
N ASP A 73 10.09 -6.80 -21.32
CA ASP A 73 11.23 -7.64 -20.95
C ASP A 73 10.78 -8.85 -20.13
N ALA A 74 9.83 -8.68 -19.20
CA ALA A 74 9.25 -9.77 -18.42
C ALA A 74 8.46 -10.76 -19.30
N ASP A 75 7.64 -10.28 -20.23
CA ASP A 75 6.89 -11.15 -21.15
C ASP A 75 7.86 -11.90 -22.11
N ASN A 76 9.02 -11.32 -22.44
CA ASN A 76 10.10 -11.98 -23.18
C ASN A 76 10.96 -12.91 -22.32
N GLY A 77 10.79 -12.90 -21.00
CA GLY A 77 11.60 -13.62 -20.03
C GLY A 77 13.02 -13.08 -19.81
N ALA A 78 13.42 -12.02 -20.53
CA ALA A 78 14.74 -11.42 -20.48
C ALA A 78 14.72 -9.97 -20.99
N GLY A 79 15.68 -9.16 -20.53
CA GLY A 79 15.92 -7.83 -21.05
C GLY A 79 16.67 -6.92 -20.08
N GLU A 80 17.23 -5.84 -20.61
CA GLU A 80 18.09 -4.92 -19.85
C GLU A 80 17.34 -4.28 -18.66
N VAL A 81 16.08 -3.89 -18.86
CA VAL A 81 15.28 -3.23 -17.83
C VAL A 81 14.85 -4.22 -16.75
N LEU A 82 14.59 -5.48 -17.13
CA LEU A 82 14.30 -6.56 -16.19
C LEU A 82 15.52 -6.88 -15.30
N GLU A 83 16.71 -6.95 -15.88
CA GLU A 83 17.96 -7.15 -15.12
C GLU A 83 18.25 -5.98 -14.18
N GLN A 84 18.03 -4.75 -14.64
CA GLN A 84 18.12 -3.56 -13.79
C GLN A 84 17.09 -3.60 -12.65
N ALA A 85 15.86 -4.04 -12.92
CA ALA A 85 14.83 -4.18 -11.88
C ALA A 85 15.24 -5.19 -10.80
N PHE A 86 15.79 -6.35 -11.19
CA PHE A 86 16.32 -7.33 -10.25
C PHE A 86 17.48 -6.77 -9.42
N SER A 87 18.37 -6.01 -10.05
CA SER A 87 19.50 -5.34 -9.37
C SER A 87 19.01 -4.30 -8.35
N VAL A 88 18.10 -3.40 -8.75
CA VAL A 88 17.52 -2.36 -7.88
C VAL A 88 16.79 -2.99 -6.69
N ALA A 89 16.05 -4.07 -6.93
CA ALA A 89 15.33 -4.81 -5.90
C ALA A 89 16.22 -5.73 -5.07
N LYS A 90 17.47 -5.98 -5.48
CA LYS A 90 18.36 -6.98 -4.87
C LYS A 90 17.77 -8.39 -4.86
N VAL A 91 17.11 -8.77 -5.95
CA VAL A 91 16.55 -10.12 -6.12
C VAL A 91 17.68 -11.12 -6.29
N ARG A 92 17.69 -12.15 -5.44
CA ARG A 92 18.68 -13.22 -5.52
C ARG A 92 18.51 -14.01 -6.82
N ALA A 93 19.61 -14.47 -7.40
CA ALA A 93 19.60 -15.19 -8.68
C ALA A 93 18.64 -16.40 -8.68
N ASP A 94 18.61 -17.17 -7.58
CA ASP A 94 17.73 -18.34 -7.39
C ASP A 94 16.24 -17.99 -7.24
N LYS A 95 15.91 -16.70 -7.05
CA LYS A 95 14.53 -16.20 -6.88
C LYS A 95 14.02 -15.40 -8.09
N ARG A 96 14.87 -15.17 -9.11
CA ARG A 96 14.51 -14.39 -10.30
C ARG A 96 13.42 -15.06 -11.12
N SER A 97 13.47 -16.39 -11.28
CA SER A 97 12.42 -17.15 -11.99
C SER A 97 11.06 -17.04 -11.29
N GLN A 98 11.05 -17.11 -9.96
CA GLN A 98 9.83 -16.91 -9.17
C GLN A 98 9.29 -15.49 -9.30
N ALA A 99 10.17 -14.48 -9.25
CA ALA A 99 9.76 -13.09 -9.46
C ALA A 99 9.14 -12.90 -10.85
N LEU A 100 9.78 -13.49 -11.87
CA LEU A 100 9.31 -13.45 -13.25
C LEU A 100 7.94 -14.11 -13.40
N ASP A 101 7.74 -15.29 -12.82
CA ASP A 101 6.45 -16.00 -12.84
C ASP A 101 5.32 -15.17 -12.20
N ILE A 102 5.58 -14.55 -11.04
CA ILE A 102 4.62 -13.65 -10.41
C ILE A 102 4.33 -12.43 -11.31
N MET A 103 5.36 -11.90 -11.98
CA MET A 103 5.24 -10.78 -12.91
C MET A 103 4.58 -11.12 -14.23
N THR A 104 4.56 -12.39 -14.68
CA THR A 104 4.00 -12.79 -15.98
C THR A 104 2.65 -13.47 -15.85
N ASN A 105 2.27 -13.98 -14.67
CA ASN A 105 0.95 -14.57 -14.38
C ASN A 105 -0.19 -13.52 -14.48
N LYS A 106 -0.63 -13.27 -15.72
CA LYS A 106 -1.62 -12.25 -16.07
C LYS A 106 -2.93 -12.45 -15.32
N ASP A 107 -3.46 -13.67 -15.27
CA ASP A 107 -4.76 -13.93 -14.66
C ASP A 107 -4.73 -13.70 -13.15
N GLY A 108 -3.67 -14.18 -12.49
CA GLY A 108 -3.47 -13.99 -11.06
C GLY A 108 -3.20 -12.53 -10.65
N MET A 109 -2.57 -11.74 -11.51
CA MET A 109 -2.38 -10.30 -11.28
C MET A 109 -3.65 -9.50 -11.57
N THR A 110 -4.32 -9.77 -12.70
CA THR A 110 -5.57 -9.09 -13.06
C THR A 110 -6.61 -9.29 -11.96
N PHE A 111 -6.84 -10.53 -11.52
CA PHE A 111 -7.78 -10.80 -10.43
C PHE A 111 -7.41 -10.07 -9.13
N ARG A 112 -6.15 -10.18 -8.68
CA ARG A 112 -5.68 -9.51 -7.44
C ARG A 112 -5.82 -8.00 -7.55
N ASN A 113 -5.48 -7.42 -8.69
CA ASN A 113 -5.56 -5.98 -8.89
C ASN A 113 -7.00 -5.50 -8.93
N SER A 114 -7.89 -6.21 -9.62
CA SER A 114 -9.30 -5.85 -9.68
C SER A 114 -9.95 -5.85 -8.31
N VAL A 115 -9.58 -6.78 -7.41
CA VAL A 115 -10.03 -6.77 -6.01
C VAL A 115 -9.49 -5.57 -5.23
N VAL A 116 -8.20 -5.25 -5.37
CA VAL A 116 -7.59 -4.09 -4.69
C VAL A 116 -8.20 -2.78 -5.20
N VAL A 117 -8.41 -2.67 -6.50
CA VAL A 117 -9.12 -1.56 -7.15
C VAL A 117 -10.52 -1.43 -6.59
N ALA A 118 -11.32 -2.49 -6.61
CA ALA A 118 -12.69 -2.47 -6.15
C ALA A 118 -12.79 -1.95 -4.71
N ASN A 119 -11.95 -2.47 -3.82
CA ASN A 119 -11.89 -2.04 -2.43
C ASN A 119 -11.52 -0.56 -2.29
N ARG A 120 -10.49 -0.09 -3.00
CA ARG A 120 -10.00 1.29 -2.87
C ARG A 120 -10.94 2.31 -3.53
N VAL A 121 -11.54 1.98 -4.67
CA VAL A 121 -12.55 2.82 -5.32
C VAL A 121 -13.82 2.88 -4.48
N THR A 122 -14.28 1.76 -3.92
CA THR A 122 -15.41 1.74 -2.98
C THR A 122 -15.14 2.65 -1.79
N ARG A 123 -13.90 2.67 -1.28
CA ARG A 123 -13.48 3.59 -0.22
C ARG A 123 -13.40 5.06 -0.68
N LEU A 124 -13.01 5.36 -1.92
CA LEU A 124 -13.12 6.74 -2.42
C LEU A 124 -14.58 7.18 -2.51
N TYR A 125 -15.43 6.28 -2.98
CA TYR A 125 -16.84 6.54 -3.11
C TYR A 125 -17.49 6.81 -1.74
N SER A 126 -17.09 6.06 -0.70
CA SER A 126 -17.52 6.32 0.68
C SER A 126 -17.09 7.69 1.22
N GLN A 127 -15.95 8.22 0.76
CA GLN A 127 -15.48 9.55 1.14
C GLN A 127 -16.26 10.67 0.45
N LEU A 128 -16.71 10.43 -0.79
CA LEU A 128 -17.57 11.37 -1.51
C LEU A 128 -18.99 11.37 -0.94
N TYR A 129 -19.46 10.21 -0.50
CA TYR A 129 -20.81 10.02 0.04
C TYR A 129 -20.74 9.33 1.42
N PRO A 130 -20.38 10.07 2.49
CA PRO A 130 -20.25 9.49 3.82
C PRO A 130 -21.60 8.98 4.33
N VAL A 131 -21.71 7.66 4.50
CA VAL A 131 -22.91 7.02 5.04
C VAL A 131 -22.67 6.51 6.44
N LYS A 132 -23.62 6.79 7.34
CA LYS A 132 -23.54 6.38 8.75
C LYS A 132 -23.79 4.87 8.97
N ARG A 133 -24.30 4.14 7.97
CA ARG A 133 -24.59 2.70 8.02
C ARG A 133 -24.34 2.02 6.66
N ALA A 134 -23.92 0.76 6.66
CA ALA A 134 -23.46 0.04 5.46
C ALA A 134 -24.60 -0.44 4.52
N ASP A 135 -25.81 -0.55 5.05
CA ASP A 135 -27.05 -0.97 4.38
C ASP A 135 -27.75 0.18 3.64
N LYS A 136 -27.38 1.43 3.96
CA LYS A 136 -28.00 2.61 3.34
C LYS A 136 -27.44 2.83 1.94
N LYS A 137 -28.36 3.02 1.00
CA LYS A 137 -28.06 3.22 -0.43
C LYS A 137 -27.45 4.60 -0.69
N ILE A 138 -26.41 4.63 -1.50
CA ILE A 138 -25.76 5.81 -2.09
C ILE A 138 -26.01 5.73 -3.59
N ASN A 139 -26.63 6.76 -4.17
CA ASN A 139 -27.02 6.79 -5.58
C ASN A 139 -27.74 5.50 -6.04
N GLY A 140 -28.48 4.85 -5.14
CA GLY A 140 -29.21 3.61 -5.39
C GLY A 140 -28.46 2.31 -5.10
N PHE A 141 -27.20 2.36 -4.65
CA PHE A 141 -26.36 1.18 -4.37
C PHE A 141 -25.90 1.12 -2.92
N THR A 142 -25.83 -0.09 -2.37
CA THR A 142 -25.14 -0.41 -1.11
C THR A 142 -23.63 -0.55 -1.33
N TYR A 143 -22.84 -0.54 -0.25
CA TYR A 143 -21.39 -0.76 -0.37
C TYR A 143 -21.00 -2.07 -1.04
N PRO A 144 -21.61 -3.23 -0.71
CA PRO A 144 -21.34 -4.48 -1.42
C PRO A 144 -21.66 -4.39 -2.91
N GLU A 145 -22.78 -3.76 -3.28
CA GLU A 145 -23.16 -3.59 -4.70
C GLU A 145 -22.16 -2.71 -5.46
N ILE A 146 -21.68 -1.61 -4.85
CA ILE A 146 -20.62 -0.77 -5.43
C ILE A 146 -19.35 -1.59 -5.64
N ASN A 147 -18.93 -2.35 -4.62
CA ASN A 147 -17.72 -3.16 -4.71
C ASN A 147 -17.83 -4.22 -5.82
N SER A 148 -18.96 -4.91 -5.92
CA SER A 148 -19.22 -5.88 -6.99
C SER A 148 -19.22 -5.25 -8.38
N LEU A 149 -19.84 -4.07 -8.54
CA LEU A 149 -19.85 -3.33 -9.81
C LEU A 149 -18.44 -2.92 -10.23
N VAL A 150 -17.67 -2.33 -9.30
CA VAL A 150 -16.30 -1.91 -9.60
C VAL A 150 -15.42 -3.13 -9.87
N LEU A 151 -15.61 -4.25 -9.16
CA LEU A 151 -14.87 -5.48 -9.39
C LEU A 151 -15.13 -6.03 -10.79
N ALA A 152 -16.40 -6.15 -11.20
CA ALA A 152 -16.78 -6.60 -12.54
C ALA A 152 -16.18 -5.69 -13.62
N PHE A 153 -16.35 -4.37 -13.48
CA PHE A 153 -15.77 -3.38 -14.38
C PHE A 153 -14.25 -3.52 -14.49
N SER A 154 -13.57 -3.71 -13.36
CA SER A 154 -12.12 -3.82 -13.32
C SER A 154 -11.63 -5.15 -13.87
N GLN A 155 -12.40 -6.24 -13.78
CA GLN A 155 -12.03 -7.55 -14.32
C GLN A 155 -12.18 -7.60 -15.85
N GLU A 156 -13.29 -7.08 -16.38
CA GLU A 156 -13.55 -7.10 -17.83
C GLU A 156 -12.58 -6.20 -18.60
N ASP A 157 -12.23 -5.04 -18.04
CA ASP A 157 -11.55 -3.97 -18.77
C ASP A 157 -10.23 -3.51 -18.13
N PHE A 158 -9.57 -4.34 -17.32
CA PHE A 158 -8.39 -3.94 -16.54
C PHE A 158 -7.29 -3.27 -17.37
N GLU A 159 -6.96 -3.86 -18.53
CA GLU A 159 -5.93 -3.35 -19.43
C GLU A 159 -6.38 -2.10 -20.20
N ALA A 160 -7.65 -2.05 -20.61
CA ALA A 160 -8.21 -0.87 -21.26
C ALA A 160 -8.22 0.34 -20.29
N LEU A 161 -8.57 0.08 -19.03
CA LEU A 161 -8.52 1.05 -17.94
C LEU A 161 -7.09 1.52 -17.68
N ARG A 162 -6.12 0.59 -17.67
CA ARG A 162 -4.69 0.92 -17.55
C ARG A 162 -4.22 1.85 -18.66
N LEU A 163 -4.56 1.51 -19.91
CA LEU A 163 -4.17 2.30 -21.07
C LEU A 163 -4.82 3.67 -21.07
N SER A 164 -6.11 3.76 -20.70
CA SER A 164 -6.81 5.04 -20.60
C SER A 164 -6.14 5.97 -19.60
N ILE A 165 -5.77 5.46 -18.42
CA ILE A 165 -5.09 6.22 -17.37
C ILE A 165 -3.71 6.68 -17.81
N LYS A 166 -2.93 5.78 -18.44
CA LYS A 166 -1.61 6.12 -18.99
C LYS A 166 -1.69 7.23 -20.04
N GLN A 167 -2.73 7.21 -20.87
CA GLN A 167 -2.94 8.20 -21.93
C GLN A 167 -3.57 9.50 -21.41
N GLY A 168 -3.86 9.61 -20.11
CA GLY A 168 -4.62 10.72 -19.54
C GLY A 168 -6.07 10.76 -20.03
N SER A 169 -6.55 9.69 -20.65
CA SER A 169 -7.93 9.54 -21.09
C SER A 169 -8.81 9.18 -19.90
N GLY A 170 -9.64 10.14 -19.47
CA GLY A 170 -10.64 9.93 -18.42
C GLY A 170 -11.81 9.03 -18.85
N ALA A 171 -11.92 8.65 -20.13
CA ALA A 171 -13.12 8.03 -20.69
C ALA A 171 -13.60 6.77 -19.96
N ARG A 172 -12.67 5.90 -19.53
CA ARG A 172 -13.03 4.69 -18.76
C ARG A 172 -13.42 5.02 -17.33
N LEU A 173 -12.77 6.00 -16.70
CA LEU A 173 -13.15 6.49 -15.38
C LEU A 173 -14.51 7.20 -15.43
N ASP A 174 -14.83 7.88 -16.53
CA ASP A 174 -16.15 8.48 -16.78
C ASP A 174 -17.25 7.44 -16.98
N ALA A 175 -16.95 6.33 -17.66
CA ALA A 175 -17.85 5.19 -17.76
C ALA A 175 -18.15 4.61 -16.37
N LEU A 176 -17.11 4.41 -15.56
CA LEU A 176 -17.26 3.96 -14.17
C LEU A 176 -18.07 4.96 -13.33
N ALA A 177 -17.80 6.26 -13.44
CA ALA A 177 -18.55 7.30 -12.74
C ALA A 177 -20.03 7.30 -13.16
N THR A 178 -20.31 7.01 -14.43
CA THR A 178 -21.68 6.87 -14.95
C THR A 178 -22.38 5.62 -14.39
N MET A 179 -21.70 4.48 -14.34
CA MET A 179 -22.22 3.26 -13.69
C MET A 179 -22.54 3.49 -12.21
N LEU A 180 -21.68 4.24 -11.52
CA LEU A 180 -21.84 4.63 -10.11
C LEU A 180 -22.81 5.81 -9.91
N LYS A 181 -23.48 6.27 -10.98
CA LYS A 181 -24.47 7.34 -10.98
C LYS A 181 -23.98 8.64 -10.34
N ILE A 182 -22.69 8.94 -10.45
CA ILE A 182 -22.13 10.23 -10.02
C ILE A 182 -22.60 11.27 -11.03
N GLN A 183 -23.46 12.22 -10.64
CA GLN A 183 -24.06 13.17 -11.60
C GLN A 183 -23.37 14.53 -11.63
N SER A 184 -22.88 15.01 -10.49
CA SER A 184 -22.22 16.32 -10.41
C SER A 184 -20.90 16.32 -11.19
N SER A 185 -20.71 17.32 -12.05
CA SER A 185 -19.47 17.51 -12.80
C SER A 185 -18.26 17.70 -11.89
N GLN A 186 -18.44 18.39 -10.76
CA GLN A 186 -17.41 18.57 -9.74
C GLN A 186 -17.07 17.25 -9.05
N GLU A 187 -18.08 16.46 -8.66
CA GLU A 187 -17.88 15.16 -8.02
C GLU A 187 -17.21 14.17 -8.98
N ARG A 188 -17.61 14.14 -10.25
CA ARG A 188 -16.97 13.34 -11.30
C ARG A 188 -15.50 13.71 -11.47
N ARG A 189 -15.18 15.00 -11.55
CA ARG A 189 -13.79 15.46 -11.65
C ARG A 189 -12.96 15.01 -10.45
N GLN A 190 -13.50 15.15 -9.23
CA GLN A 190 -12.83 14.71 -8.00
C GLN A 190 -12.66 13.18 -7.96
N PHE A 191 -13.69 12.44 -8.34
CA PHE A 191 -13.66 10.98 -8.46
C PHE A 191 -12.58 10.54 -9.45
N ASN A 192 -12.58 11.08 -10.67
CA ASN A 192 -11.62 10.72 -11.71
C ASN A 192 -10.18 11.01 -11.28
N LEU A 193 -9.90 12.18 -10.71
CA LEU A 193 -8.57 12.54 -10.24
C LEU A 193 -8.06 11.57 -9.16
N LYS A 194 -8.91 11.26 -8.17
CA LYS A 194 -8.54 10.34 -7.09
C LYS A 194 -8.44 8.90 -7.57
N ALA A 195 -9.35 8.46 -8.44
CA ALA A 195 -9.35 7.13 -9.03
C ALA A 195 -8.09 6.95 -9.88
N GLN A 196 -7.75 7.89 -10.75
CA GLN A 196 -6.54 7.86 -11.56
C GLN A 196 -5.28 7.63 -10.71
N ALA A 197 -5.12 8.40 -9.63
CA ALA A 197 -3.99 8.24 -8.71
C ALA A 197 -3.97 6.87 -8.02
N LEU A 198 -5.14 6.33 -7.66
CA LEU A 198 -5.24 4.99 -7.09
C LEU A 198 -4.84 3.90 -8.08
N TYR A 199 -5.42 3.95 -9.27
CA TYR A 199 -5.16 2.97 -10.31
C TYR A 199 -3.68 2.94 -10.67
N GLU A 200 -3.03 4.09 -10.89
CA GLU A 200 -1.57 4.16 -11.08
C GLU A 200 -0.81 3.44 -9.95
N ALA A 201 -1.19 3.67 -8.69
CA ALA A 201 -0.55 3.01 -7.55
C ALA A 201 -0.77 1.49 -7.55
N ILE A 202 -1.96 1.03 -7.95
CA ILE A 202 -2.34 -0.40 -7.94
C ILE A 202 -1.70 -1.16 -9.10
N TYR A 203 -1.48 -0.54 -10.26
CA TYR A 203 -0.77 -1.20 -11.37
C TYR A 203 0.70 -1.47 -11.07
N LEU A 204 1.34 -0.56 -10.34
CA LEU A 204 2.76 -0.68 -9.98
C LEU A 204 2.98 -1.67 -8.83
N GLU A 205 2.00 -1.80 -7.94
CA GLU A 205 2.12 -2.55 -6.69
C GLU A 205 2.46 -4.05 -6.89
N PRO A 206 1.84 -4.81 -7.81
CA PRO A 206 2.17 -6.23 -8.05
C PRO A 206 3.58 -6.45 -8.56
N VAL A 207 4.04 -5.60 -9.49
CA VAL A 207 5.40 -5.70 -10.02
C VAL A 207 6.41 -5.37 -8.92
N VAL A 208 6.12 -4.35 -8.12
CA VAL A 208 6.92 -4.03 -6.93
C VAL A 208 6.90 -5.19 -5.93
N VAL A 209 5.75 -5.79 -5.65
CA VAL A 209 5.62 -6.92 -4.71
C VAL A 209 6.38 -8.14 -5.22
N ALA A 210 6.27 -8.47 -6.50
CA ALA A 210 6.99 -9.58 -7.12
C ALA A 210 8.52 -9.41 -6.96
N LEU A 211 9.02 -8.20 -7.18
CA LEU A 211 10.43 -7.87 -6.99
C LEU A 211 10.82 -7.87 -5.49
N MET A 212 9.92 -7.47 -4.60
CA MET A 212 10.20 -7.33 -3.16
C MET A 212 10.08 -8.65 -2.36
N VAL A 213 9.28 -9.61 -2.82
CA VAL A 213 9.11 -10.94 -2.18
C VAL A 213 10.29 -11.88 -2.52
N SER A 214 10.97 -11.63 -3.64
CA SER A 214 12.09 -12.42 -4.13
C SER A 214 13.48 -11.87 -3.74
N SER A 215 13.52 -10.89 -2.83
CA SER A 215 14.73 -10.14 -2.43
C SER A 215 15.04 -10.21 -0.92
#